data_AF-A0A318CXG4-F1
#
_entry.id   AF-A0A318CXG4-F1
#
_cell.length_a   1.000
_cell.length_b   1.000
_cell.length_c   1.000
_cell.angle_alpha   90.00
_cell.angle_beta   90.00
_cell.angle_gamma   90.00
#
_symmetry.space_group_name_H-M   'P 1'
#
loop_
_entity.id
_entity.type
_entity.pdbx_description
1 polymer ?
#
loop_
_entity_poly.entity_id
_entity_poly.type
_entity_poly.pdbx_seq_one_letter_code
_entity_poly.pdbx_strand_id
1 'polypeptide(L)'
;MADAWVHAVIDLIAYGRPYFDLHKEKDKPHEFLLSNHRIVNHKWYQAYKRLWNFHDPFPSWLKESIRILGNEEGADKAEEKMAWVDHDYIDRTWDVLSDQDRKYCEGFFAWVLFSPDILKHWAGVDVFKGRIQRVIKSREILESSPGLKSEYKRLYNYVKAVVRNNKILQNMLEHYGQEIKSIKGGSEL
;
A
#
# COMPACT_ATOMS: atom_id res chain seq x y z
N MET A 1 6.38 -2.09 -12.26
CA MET A 1 5.32 -2.41 -11.29
C MET A 1 5.98 -2.64 -9.96
N ALA A 2 5.38 -2.12 -8.91
CA ALA A 2 5.84 -2.37 -7.55
C ALA A 2 5.47 -3.79 -7.14
N ASP A 3 6.16 -4.33 -6.14
CA ASP A 3 5.76 -5.62 -5.58
C ASP A 3 4.43 -5.46 -4.82
N ALA A 4 3.59 -6.49 -4.81
CA ALA A 4 2.29 -6.47 -4.13
C ALA A 4 2.37 -6.04 -2.64
N TRP A 5 3.47 -6.35 -1.96
CA TRP A 5 3.65 -5.94 -0.56
C TRP A 5 3.90 -4.43 -0.40
N VAL A 6 4.49 -3.77 -1.40
CA VAL A 6 4.73 -2.32 -1.38
C VAL A 6 3.41 -1.59 -1.41
N HIS A 7 2.54 -1.95 -2.35
CA HIS A 7 1.20 -1.41 -2.44
C HIS A 7 0.42 -1.63 -1.17
N ALA A 8 0.48 -2.83 -0.58
CA ALA A 8 -0.20 -3.12 0.67
C ALA A 8 0.29 -2.29 1.86
N VAL A 9 1.58 -1.90 1.89
CA VAL A 9 2.09 -0.94 2.88
C VAL A 9 1.55 0.46 2.60
N ILE A 10 1.48 0.87 1.33
CA ILE A 10 0.89 2.18 0.95
C ILE A 10 -0.58 2.22 1.33
N ASP A 11 -1.33 1.15 1.07
CA ASP A 11 -2.73 1.01 1.45
C ASP A 11 -2.92 1.11 2.96
N LEU A 12 -2.05 0.42 3.72
CA LEU A 12 -2.04 0.51 5.18
C LEU A 12 -1.84 1.96 5.64
N ILE A 13 -0.94 2.72 5.01
CA ILE A 13 -0.67 4.12 5.35
C ILE A 13 -1.84 5.03 4.95
N ALA A 14 -2.41 4.84 3.75
CA ALA A 14 -3.42 5.74 3.18
C ALA A 14 -4.83 5.47 3.72
N TYR A 15 -5.19 4.20 3.88
CA TYR A 15 -6.53 3.74 4.21
C TYR A 15 -6.62 3.12 5.61
N GLY A 16 -5.48 2.87 6.26
CA GLY A 16 -5.44 2.17 7.54
C GLY A 16 -5.66 0.66 7.42
N ARG A 17 -5.76 0.13 6.19
CA ARG A 17 -5.97 -1.30 5.89
C ARG A 17 -5.05 -1.70 4.74
N PRO A 18 -4.37 -2.85 4.80
CA PRO A 18 -3.33 -3.18 3.82
C PRO A 18 -3.86 -3.72 2.49
N TYR A 19 -5.15 -4.03 2.33
CA TYR A 19 -5.76 -4.56 1.10
C TYR A 19 -4.93 -5.63 0.35
N PHE A 20 -4.18 -6.46 1.07
CA PHE A 20 -3.12 -7.31 0.51
C PHE A 20 -3.64 -8.35 -0.49
N ASP A 21 -4.91 -8.76 -0.39
CA ASP A 21 -5.52 -9.70 -1.34
C ASP A 21 -6.08 -9.01 -2.60
N LEU A 22 -6.23 -7.69 -2.61
CA LEU A 22 -6.69 -6.92 -3.78
C LEU A 22 -5.75 -7.10 -4.97
N HIS A 23 -4.44 -7.23 -4.71
CA HIS A 23 -3.44 -7.57 -5.72
C HIS A 23 -3.69 -8.92 -6.37
N LYS A 24 -4.04 -9.94 -5.60
CA LYS A 24 -4.30 -11.27 -6.18
C LYS A 24 -5.46 -11.21 -7.15
N GLU A 25 -6.47 -10.40 -6.87
CA GLU A 25 -7.62 -10.24 -7.78
C GLU A 25 -7.27 -9.39 -9.01
N LYS A 26 -6.51 -8.31 -8.80
CA LYS A 26 -6.07 -7.41 -9.87
C LYS A 26 -5.07 -8.05 -10.82
N ASP A 27 -4.18 -8.90 -10.31
CA ASP A 27 -3.13 -9.57 -11.07
C ASP A 27 -3.58 -10.93 -11.66
N LYS A 28 -4.78 -11.44 -11.34
CA LYS A 28 -5.35 -12.63 -12.01
C LYS A 28 -5.24 -12.57 -13.54
N PRO A 29 -5.54 -11.44 -14.21
CA PRO A 29 -5.35 -11.33 -15.65
C PRO A 29 -3.89 -11.48 -16.11
N HIS A 30 -2.88 -11.16 -15.27
CA HIS A 30 -1.47 -11.35 -15.60
C HIS A 30 -1.12 -12.82 -15.83
N GLU A 31 -1.78 -13.75 -15.11
CA GLU A 31 -1.59 -15.20 -15.32
C GLU A 31 -1.93 -15.62 -16.76
N PHE A 32 -2.89 -14.94 -17.39
CA PHE A 32 -3.33 -15.19 -18.75
C PHE A 32 -2.62 -14.31 -19.79
N LEU A 33 -2.20 -13.10 -19.41
CA LEU A 33 -1.67 -12.08 -20.32
C LEU A 33 -0.14 -12.01 -20.35
N LEU A 34 0.58 -12.65 -19.42
CA LEU A 34 2.05 -12.68 -19.33
C LEU A 34 2.67 -11.28 -19.53
N SER A 35 3.71 -11.15 -20.35
CA SER A 35 4.38 -9.87 -20.64
C SER A 35 3.47 -8.82 -21.30
N ASN A 36 2.37 -9.23 -21.94
CA ASN A 36 1.40 -8.31 -22.56
C ASN A 36 0.52 -7.60 -21.52
N HIS A 37 0.43 -8.11 -20.29
CA HIS A 37 -0.26 -7.45 -19.18
C HIS A 37 0.30 -6.04 -18.94
N ARG A 38 1.63 -5.87 -19.01
CA ARG A 38 2.27 -4.55 -18.86
C ARG A 38 1.85 -3.58 -19.95
N ILE A 39 1.69 -4.06 -21.19
CA ILE A 39 1.24 -3.22 -22.32
C ILE A 39 -0.22 -2.81 -22.11
N VAL A 40 -1.08 -3.71 -21.63
CA VAL A 40 -2.47 -3.41 -21.29
C VAL A 40 -2.55 -2.37 -20.18
N ASN A 41 -1.79 -2.54 -19.09
CA ASN A 41 -1.72 -1.57 -18.00
C ASN A 41 -1.15 -0.23 -18.47
N HIS A 42 -0.10 -0.21 -19.30
CA HIS A 42 0.41 1.04 -19.90
C HIS A 42 -0.63 1.74 -20.79
N LYS A 43 -1.40 1.01 -21.61
CA LYS A 43 -2.51 1.60 -22.39
C LYS A 43 -3.60 2.15 -21.48
N TRP A 44 -3.85 1.49 -20.36
CA TRP A 44 -4.77 1.93 -19.33
C TRP A 44 -4.26 3.19 -18.60
N TYR A 45 -2.95 3.26 -18.30
CA TYR A 45 -2.27 4.45 -17.78
C TYR A 45 -2.36 5.65 -18.73
N GLN A 46 -2.31 5.40 -20.05
CA GLN A 46 -2.53 6.42 -21.07
C GLN A 46 -3.98 6.89 -21.14
N ALA A 47 -4.96 6.02 -20.83
CA ALA A 47 -6.38 6.37 -20.79
C ALA A 47 -6.70 7.41 -19.70
N TYR A 48 -5.90 7.47 -18.63
CA TYR A 48 -6.07 8.48 -17.59
C TYR A 48 -5.74 9.91 -18.03
N LYS A 49 -5.05 10.10 -19.16
CA LYS A 49 -4.73 11.38 -19.84
C LYS A 49 -4.15 12.52 -18.98
N ARG A 50 -3.97 12.31 -17.68
CA ARG A 50 -3.39 13.25 -16.70
C ARG A 50 -2.29 12.57 -15.90
N LEU A 51 -1.32 13.38 -15.50
CA LEU A 51 -0.33 12.98 -14.51
C LEU A 51 -0.99 13.04 -13.12
N TRP A 52 -0.75 12.01 -12.33
CA TRP A 52 -1.08 12.01 -10.91
C TRP A 52 -0.44 13.22 -10.24
N ASN A 53 -1.17 13.90 -9.37
CA ASN A 53 -0.59 14.90 -8.48
C ASN A 53 -1.21 14.75 -7.09
N PHE A 54 -0.44 15.06 -6.04
CA PHE A 54 -0.84 14.89 -4.65
C PHE A 54 -2.11 15.67 -4.26
N HIS A 55 -2.44 16.77 -4.95
CA HIS A 55 -3.59 17.62 -4.62
C HIS A 55 -4.90 17.16 -5.28
N ASP A 56 -4.79 16.41 -6.38
CA ASP A 56 -5.91 15.89 -7.15
C ASP A 56 -5.57 14.47 -7.63
N PRO A 57 -5.59 13.47 -6.72
CA PRO A 57 -5.06 12.13 -7.00
C PRO A 57 -5.90 11.38 -8.04
N PHE A 58 -7.16 11.77 -8.24
CA PHE A 58 -8.09 11.12 -9.17
C PHE A 58 -8.74 12.13 -10.13
N PRO A 59 -8.85 11.81 -11.43
CA PRO A 59 -9.68 12.59 -12.36
C PRO A 59 -11.14 12.70 -11.88
N SER A 60 -11.82 13.79 -12.24
CA SER A 60 -13.20 14.06 -11.81
C SER A 60 -14.19 12.94 -12.13
N TRP A 61 -14.10 12.32 -13.31
CA TRP A 61 -14.96 11.20 -13.69
C TRP A 61 -14.75 9.96 -12.80
N LEU A 62 -13.53 9.74 -12.32
CA LEU A 62 -13.21 8.61 -11.46
C LEU A 62 -13.68 8.87 -10.03
N LYS A 63 -13.54 10.10 -9.53
CA LYS A 63 -14.14 10.54 -8.27
C LYS A 63 -15.65 10.33 -8.28
N GLU A 64 -16.31 10.65 -9.39
CA GLU A 64 -17.74 10.48 -9.55
C GLU A 64 -18.13 8.99 -9.59
N SER A 65 -17.38 8.15 -10.30
CA SER A 65 -17.59 6.70 -10.30
C SER A 65 -17.43 6.08 -8.90
N ILE A 66 -16.40 6.49 -8.15
CA ILE A 66 -16.18 6.04 -6.76
C ILE A 66 -17.34 6.51 -5.87
N ARG A 67 -17.80 7.75 -6.05
CA ARG A 67 -18.94 8.30 -5.30
C ARG A 67 -20.23 7.51 -5.57
N ILE A 68 -20.52 7.19 -6.83
CA ILE A 68 -21.69 6.39 -7.22
C ILE A 68 -21.61 5.02 -6.58
N LEU A 69 -20.48 4.31 -6.72
CA LEU A 69 -20.26 3.01 -6.10
C LEU A 69 -20.44 3.05 -4.58
N GLY A 70 -19.92 4.09 -3.93
CA GLY A 70 -20.09 4.28 -2.49
C GLY A 70 -21.54 4.49 -2.06
N ASN A 71 -22.37 5.13 -2.90
CA ASN A 71 -23.81 5.28 -2.62
C ASN A 71 -24.58 3.98 -2.86
N GLU A 72 -24.16 3.18 -3.85
CA GLU A 72 -24.86 1.95 -4.28
C GLU A 72 -24.48 0.73 -3.43
N GLU A 73 -23.19 0.56 -3.14
CA GLU A 73 -22.63 -0.63 -2.49
C GLU A 73 -21.96 -0.36 -1.14
N GLY A 74 -21.86 0.91 -0.74
CA GLY A 74 -21.34 1.32 0.57
C GLY A 74 -19.88 1.78 0.57
N ALA A 75 -19.48 2.37 1.71
CA ALA A 75 -18.19 3.06 1.86
C ALA A 75 -16.98 2.11 1.72
N ASP A 76 -17.08 0.88 2.20
CA ASP A 76 -15.98 -0.11 2.09
C ASP A 76 -15.69 -0.43 0.61
N LYS A 77 -16.72 -0.54 -0.24
CA LYS A 77 -16.56 -0.79 -1.68
C LYS A 77 -15.98 0.40 -2.42
N ALA A 78 -16.34 1.62 -2.02
CA ALA A 78 -15.69 2.83 -2.53
C ALA A 78 -14.19 2.87 -2.16
N GLU A 79 -13.83 2.54 -0.91
CA GLU A 79 -12.43 2.52 -0.46
C GLU A 79 -11.63 1.42 -1.19
N GLU A 80 -12.18 0.22 -1.37
CA GLU A 80 -11.58 -0.82 -2.21
C GLU A 80 -11.31 -0.34 -3.64
N LYS A 81 -12.26 0.38 -4.24
CA LYS A 81 -12.09 0.93 -5.60
C LYS A 81 -11.01 2.02 -5.64
N MET A 82 -10.91 2.85 -4.60
CA MET A 82 -9.83 3.84 -4.47
C MET A 82 -8.47 3.18 -4.40
N ALA A 83 -8.29 2.19 -3.51
CA ALA A 83 -7.05 1.41 -3.41
C ALA A 83 -6.70 0.75 -4.75
N TRP A 84 -7.68 0.13 -5.41
CA TRP A 84 -7.48 -0.52 -6.70
C TRP A 84 -6.93 0.46 -7.75
N VAL A 85 -7.44 1.69 -7.79
CA VAL A 85 -6.99 2.75 -8.71
C VAL A 85 -5.62 3.28 -8.31
N ASP A 86 -5.37 3.49 -7.02
CA ASP A 86 -4.07 3.96 -6.54
C ASP A 86 -2.94 3.02 -6.94
N HIS A 87 -3.20 1.71 -6.94
CA HIS A 87 -2.23 0.72 -7.40
C HIS A 87 -1.75 1.00 -8.83
N ASP A 88 -2.62 1.41 -9.74
CA ASP A 88 -2.23 1.76 -11.12
C ASP A 88 -1.30 2.98 -11.17
N TYR A 89 -1.58 3.98 -10.33
CA TYR A 89 -0.75 5.17 -10.25
C TYR A 89 0.60 4.90 -9.59
N ILE A 90 0.62 4.06 -8.56
CA ILE A 90 1.85 3.60 -7.91
C ILE A 90 2.70 2.84 -8.93
N ASP A 91 2.11 1.91 -9.69
CA ASP A 91 2.83 1.14 -10.70
C ASP A 91 3.43 2.01 -11.79
N ARG A 92 2.66 2.99 -12.30
CA ARG A 92 3.17 3.97 -13.27
C ARG A 92 4.35 4.76 -12.72
N THR A 93 4.26 5.19 -11.47
CA THR A 93 5.35 5.89 -10.79
C THR A 93 6.56 4.97 -10.64
N TRP A 94 6.33 3.71 -10.25
CA TRP A 94 7.37 2.70 -10.11
C TRP A 94 8.10 2.43 -11.42
N ASP A 95 7.39 2.42 -12.55
CA ASP A 95 7.96 2.13 -13.86
C ASP A 95 9.00 3.16 -14.32
N VAL A 96 8.91 4.42 -13.85
CA VAL A 96 9.87 5.48 -14.21
C VAL A 96 11.03 5.63 -13.22
N LEU A 97 10.97 4.97 -12.05
CA LEU A 97 12.06 4.98 -11.08
C LEU A 97 13.26 4.16 -11.57
N SER A 98 14.46 4.63 -11.23
CA SER A 98 15.67 3.83 -11.37
C SER A 98 15.63 2.62 -10.42
N ASP A 99 16.42 1.58 -10.69
CA ASP A 99 16.47 0.42 -9.80
C ASP A 99 16.95 0.79 -8.39
N GLN A 100 17.84 1.79 -8.28
CA GLN A 100 18.27 2.30 -6.99
C GLN A 100 17.14 3.02 -6.24
N ASP A 101 16.38 3.88 -6.92
CA ASP A 101 15.24 4.59 -6.32
C ASP A 101 14.15 3.61 -5.88
N ARG A 102 13.88 2.57 -6.69
CA ARG A 102 12.95 1.50 -6.31
C ARG A 102 13.38 0.82 -5.02
N LYS A 103 14.67 0.46 -4.90
CA LYS A 103 15.19 -0.19 -3.69
C LYS A 103 15.18 0.73 -2.47
N TYR A 104 15.42 2.02 -2.67
CA TYR A 104 15.25 3.02 -1.62
C TYR A 104 13.80 3.10 -1.14
N CYS A 105 12.83 3.20 -2.07
CA CYS A 105 11.41 3.22 -1.74
C CYS A 105 10.95 1.93 -1.04
N GLU A 106 11.36 0.75 -1.53
CA GLU A 106 11.11 -0.52 -0.85
C GLU A 106 11.67 -0.52 0.58
N GLY A 107 12.92 -0.09 0.76
CA GLY A 107 13.54 0.03 2.08
C GLY A 107 12.76 0.95 3.02
N PHE A 108 12.33 2.11 2.52
CA PHE A 108 11.49 3.05 3.26
C PHE A 108 10.16 2.42 3.69
N PHE A 109 9.44 1.76 2.78
CA PHE A 109 8.15 1.13 3.12
C PHE A 109 8.31 -0.04 4.10
N ALA A 110 9.35 -0.85 3.96
CA ALA A 110 9.67 -1.88 4.93
C ALA A 110 9.99 -1.28 6.31
N TRP A 111 10.74 -0.19 6.36
CA TRP A 111 11.05 0.52 7.60
C TRP A 111 9.80 1.06 8.29
N VAL A 112 8.89 1.72 7.55
CA VAL A 112 7.61 2.20 8.08
C VAL A 112 6.78 1.04 8.63
N LEU A 113 6.65 -0.07 7.88
CA LEU A 113 5.91 -1.25 8.30
C LEU A 113 6.47 -1.84 9.61
N PHE A 114 7.80 -1.87 9.75
CA PHE A 114 8.50 -2.37 10.93
C PHE A 114 8.58 -1.36 12.08
N SER A 115 8.01 -0.16 11.91
CA SER A 115 7.98 0.89 12.92
C SER A 115 6.53 1.25 13.27
N PRO A 116 5.82 0.43 14.07
CA PRO A 116 4.41 0.65 14.43
C PRO A 116 4.10 2.05 14.99
N ASP A 117 5.06 2.66 15.69
CA ASP A 117 4.89 4.02 16.23
C ASP A 117 4.78 5.07 15.12
N ILE A 118 5.49 4.88 13.99
CA ILE A 118 5.34 5.74 12.81
C ILE A 118 3.95 5.56 12.22
N LEU A 119 3.49 4.33 12.03
CA LEU A 119 2.14 4.07 11.53
C LEU A 119 1.08 4.74 12.41
N LYS A 120 1.25 4.67 13.74
CA LYS A 120 0.33 5.29 14.68
C LYS A 120 0.36 6.82 14.64
N HIS A 121 1.54 7.42 14.72
CA HIS A 121 1.67 8.87 14.89
C HIS A 121 1.60 9.65 13.58
N TRP A 122 2.10 9.08 12.49
CA TRP A 122 2.10 9.73 11.18
C TRP A 122 0.88 9.35 10.34
N ALA A 123 0.50 8.07 10.31
CA ALA A 123 -0.62 7.59 9.49
C ALA A 123 -1.93 7.42 10.28
N GLY A 124 -1.93 7.60 11.60
CA GLY A 124 -3.11 7.41 12.44
C GLY A 124 -3.51 5.95 12.64
N VAL A 125 -2.63 4.98 12.35
CA VAL A 125 -2.95 3.55 12.35
C VAL A 125 -2.34 2.86 13.58
N ASP A 126 -3.15 2.60 14.61
CA ASP A 126 -2.73 1.84 15.78
C ASP A 126 -2.98 0.35 15.54
N VAL A 127 -1.98 -0.30 14.92
CA VAL A 127 -2.01 -1.73 14.58
C VAL A 127 -2.10 -2.64 15.80
N PHE A 128 -1.62 -2.20 16.97
CA PHE A 128 -1.69 -2.98 18.22
C PHE A 128 -3.06 -2.92 18.87
N LYS A 129 -3.80 -1.83 18.69
CA LYS A 129 -5.18 -1.68 19.18
C LYS A 129 -6.22 -2.01 18.12
N GLY A 130 -5.82 -2.20 16.86
CA GLY A 130 -6.76 -2.39 15.75
C GLY A 130 -7.61 -1.15 15.54
N ARG A 131 -7.01 0.03 15.57
CA ARG A 131 -7.72 1.31 15.46
C ARG A 131 -7.14 2.18 14.36
N ILE A 132 -8.00 2.94 13.69
CA ILE A 132 -7.65 3.85 12.62
C ILE A 132 -8.18 5.24 12.99
N GLN A 133 -7.30 6.23 13.01
CA GLN A 133 -7.65 7.63 13.18
C GLN A 133 -7.84 8.26 11.80
N ARG A 134 -9.04 8.77 11.52
CA ARG A 134 -9.39 9.42 10.27
C ARG A 134 -9.79 10.87 10.52
N VAL A 135 -9.50 11.76 9.58
CA VAL A 135 -9.98 13.15 9.60
C VAL A 135 -11.06 13.32 8.54
N ILE A 136 -12.33 13.40 8.96
CA ILE A 136 -13.47 13.58 8.06
C ILE A 136 -14.13 14.92 8.37
N LYS A 137 -14.20 15.81 7.37
CA LYS A 137 -14.78 17.16 7.52
C LYS A 137 -14.22 17.91 8.74
N SER A 138 -12.90 17.88 8.90
CA SER A 138 -12.15 18.48 10.01
C SER A 138 -12.47 17.91 11.40
N ARG A 139 -13.07 16.72 11.49
CA ARG A 139 -13.30 16.00 12.74
C ARG A 139 -12.44 14.74 12.77
N GLU A 140 -11.75 14.53 13.88
CA GLU A 140 -11.06 13.28 14.13
C GLU A 140 -12.05 12.19 14.56
N ILE A 141 -11.95 11.04 13.91
CA ILE A 141 -12.76 9.86 14.19
C ILE A 141 -11.80 8.71 14.45
N LEU A 142 -12.06 7.97 15.53
CA LEU A 142 -11.32 6.76 15.86
C LEU A 142 -12.19 5.54 15.55
N GLU A 143 -11.87 4.88 14.45
CA GLU A 143 -12.54 3.67 13.98
C GLU A 143 -11.90 2.43 14.62
N SER A 144 -12.72 1.46 15.03
CA SER A 144 -12.22 0.13 15.40
C SER A 144 -12.27 -0.78 14.18
N SER A 145 -11.14 -1.36 13.81
CA SER A 145 -11.01 -2.30 12.68
C SER A 145 -10.54 -3.67 13.21
N PRO A 146 -11.48 -4.62 13.43
CA PRO A 146 -11.17 -5.92 14.03
C PRO A 146 -10.15 -6.75 13.23
N GLY A 147 -10.12 -6.61 11.90
CA GLY A 147 -9.23 -7.35 11.01
C GLY A 147 -7.80 -6.80 10.93
N LEU A 148 -7.60 -5.53 11.29
CA LEU A 148 -6.33 -4.82 11.08
C LEU A 148 -5.14 -5.52 11.72
N LYS A 149 -5.30 -6.05 12.94
CA LYS A 149 -4.22 -6.76 13.65
C LYS A 149 -3.71 -7.96 12.86
N SER A 150 -4.62 -8.81 12.43
CA SER A 150 -4.30 -10.03 11.68
C SER A 150 -3.73 -9.72 10.31
N GLU A 151 -4.27 -8.72 9.62
CA GLU A 151 -3.81 -8.33 8.29
C GLU A 151 -2.43 -7.67 8.34
N TYR A 152 -2.20 -6.79 9.31
CA TYR A 152 -0.88 -6.22 9.59
C TYR A 152 0.13 -7.31 9.91
N LYS A 153 -0.19 -8.26 10.81
CA LYS A 153 0.71 -9.38 11.15
C LYS A 153 1.04 -10.24 9.92
N ARG A 154 0.07 -10.49 9.04
CA ARG A 154 0.29 -11.21 7.77
C ARG A 154 1.27 -10.46 6.87
N LEU A 155 1.03 -9.18 6.63
CA LEU A 155 1.90 -8.32 5.82
C LEU A 155 3.31 -8.20 6.42
N TYR A 156 3.40 -7.94 7.73
CA TYR A 156 4.65 -7.86 8.48
C TYR A 156 5.50 -9.12 8.30
N ASN A 157 4.91 -10.30 8.51
CA ASN A 157 5.63 -11.57 8.37
C ASN A 157 6.07 -11.84 6.93
N TYR A 158 5.26 -11.46 5.94
CA TYR A 158 5.62 -11.57 4.52
C TYR A 158 6.82 -10.68 4.19
N VAL A 159 6.75 -9.39 4.52
CA VAL A 159 7.82 -8.42 4.23
C VAL A 159 9.10 -8.77 5.00
N LYS A 160 8.97 -9.29 6.22
CA LYS A 160 10.08 -9.83 7.01
C LYS A 160 10.82 -10.94 6.26
N ALA A 161 10.11 -11.84 5.59
CA ALA A 161 10.72 -12.88 4.76
C ALA A 161 11.39 -12.30 3.51
N VAL A 162 10.75 -11.34 2.82
CA VAL A 162 11.32 -10.64 1.66
C VAL A 162 12.64 -9.97 2.02
N VAL A 163 12.66 -9.18 3.09
CA VAL A 163 13.86 -8.47 3.58
C VAL A 163 14.97 -9.45 3.95
N ARG A 164 14.64 -10.55 4.66
CA ARG A 164 15.64 -11.58 5.04
C ARG A 164 16.36 -12.20 3.84
N ASN A 165 15.71 -12.24 2.69
CA ASN A 165 16.27 -12.81 1.46
C ASN A 165 16.91 -11.74 0.53
N ASN A 166 16.86 -10.46 0.89
CA ASN A 166 17.35 -9.37 0.07
C ASN A 166 18.40 -8.52 0.83
N LYS A 167 19.68 -8.71 0.48
CA LYS A 167 20.81 -8.00 1.11
C LYS A 167 20.75 -6.48 0.90
N ILE A 168 20.23 -6.00 -0.23
CA ILE A 168 20.12 -4.56 -0.50
C ILE A 168 19.13 -3.94 0.48
N LEU A 169 17.97 -4.58 0.68
CA LEU A 169 16.97 -4.10 1.63
C LEU A 169 17.47 -4.16 3.08
N GLN A 170 18.21 -5.22 3.44
CA GLN A 170 18.84 -5.31 4.76
C GLN A 170 19.77 -4.12 5.02
N ASN A 171 20.67 -3.83 4.09
CA ASN A 171 21.58 -2.69 4.22
C ASN A 171 20.81 -1.37 4.31
N MET A 172 19.74 -1.19 3.52
CA MET A 172 18.92 0.02 3.57
C MET A 172 18.25 0.20 4.93
N LEU A 173 17.70 -0.86 5.53
CA LEU A 173 17.10 -0.79 6.86
C LEU A 173 18.10 -0.47 7.97
N GLU A 174 19.34 -0.95 7.85
CA GLU A 174 20.42 -0.57 8.76
C GLU A 174 20.70 0.95 8.70
N HIS A 175 20.63 1.57 7.51
CA HIS A 175 20.76 3.03 7.36
C HIS A 175 19.62 3.80 8.03
N TYR A 176 18.43 3.22 8.14
CA TYR A 176 17.29 3.77 8.88
C TYR A 176 17.32 3.47 10.39
N GLY A 177 18.43 2.90 10.91
CA GLY A 177 18.61 2.60 12.32
C GLY A 177 17.88 1.35 12.81
N GLN A 178 17.40 0.48 11.91
CA GLN A 178 16.84 -0.82 12.29
C GLN A 178 17.93 -1.89 12.41
N GLU A 179 18.22 -2.33 13.63
CA GLU A 179 19.09 -3.49 13.83
C GLU A 179 18.40 -4.77 13.35
N ILE A 180 19.02 -5.50 12.41
CA ILE A 180 18.53 -6.79 11.88
C ILE A 180 18.29 -7.83 13.01
N LYS A 181 18.91 -7.66 14.19
CA LYS A 181 18.68 -8.50 15.37
C LYS A 181 17.24 -8.41 15.92
N SER A 182 16.57 -7.26 15.84
CA SER A 182 15.15 -7.12 16.23
C SER A 182 14.22 -7.91 15.30
N ILE A 183 14.59 -8.00 14.02
CA ILE A 183 13.92 -8.80 12.98
C ILE A 183 14.16 -10.31 13.21
N LYS A 184 15.22 -10.70 13.92
CA LYS A 184 15.48 -12.11 14.28
C LYS A 184 14.73 -12.56 15.54
N GLY A 185 14.45 -11.67 16.49
CA GLY A 185 13.86 -11.99 17.80
C GLY A 185 12.35 -11.79 17.96
N GLY A 186 11.67 -11.04 17.08
CA GLY A 186 10.23 -10.80 17.20
C GLY A 186 9.39 -12.00 16.77
N SER A 187 9.22 -13.01 17.63
CA SER A 187 8.19 -14.06 17.54
C SER A 187 6.95 -13.74 18.38
N GLU A 188 6.88 -12.55 18.97
CA GLU A 188 5.78 -12.11 19.84
C GLU A 188 5.12 -10.84 19.27
N LEU A 189 4.55 -10.98 18.07
CA LEU A 189 3.44 -10.15 17.56
C LEU A 189 2.23 -11.05 17.42
#